data_AF-A0AA96JPP9-F1
#
_entry.id   AF-A0AA96JPP9-F1
#
_cell.length_a   1.000
_cell.length_b   1.000
_cell.length_c   1.000
_cell.angle_alpha   90.00
_cell.angle_beta   90.00
_cell.angle_gamma   90.00
#
_symmetry.space_group_name_H-M   'P 1'
#
loop_
_entity.id
_entity.type
_entity.pdbx_description
1 polymer ?
#
loop_
_entity_poly.entity_id
_entity_poly.type
_entity_poly.pdbx_seq_one_letter_code
_entity_poly.pdbx_strand_id
1 'polypeptide(L)'
;MNREGSPEPPVEPVGWERVREFVVSDVERPATPTRARITWGPRAIRVPKGGKNDRVLAPCAYVATSARPLPVSVPPAGGPELTLFEDTDATRLLCYVGEPQEGGGERRHPVHDGDGRLIGTLRRVSPRRPFRHTWAIDQPGRPSVVGRNEWIAGGSPKDALSRAAGRFALGVVDSLASLGAEGGDQPAKPRTLEWRAGDEVVMLSAGSEKVTVQAEWVDRRLAFAFALLGDH
;
A
#
# COMPACT_ATOMS: atom_id res chain seq x y z
N MET A 1 8.18 39.74 15.29
CA MET A 1 6.72 39.63 15.53
C MET A 1 6.23 38.48 14.67
N ASN A 2 6.27 37.26 15.21
CA ASN A 2 5.90 36.05 14.47
C ASN A 2 4.38 36.04 14.33
N ARG A 3 3.87 36.19 13.10
CA ARG A 3 2.48 35.83 12.82
C ARG A 3 2.40 34.31 13.00
N GLU A 4 1.87 33.86 14.13
CA GLU A 4 1.26 32.54 14.19
C GLU A 4 0.13 32.54 13.17
N GLY A 5 0.45 32.05 11.96
CA GLY A 5 -0.55 31.78 10.95
C GLY A 5 -1.52 30.76 11.54
N SER A 6 -2.83 31.02 11.38
CA SER A 6 -3.87 30.09 11.83
C SER A 6 -3.54 28.67 11.41
N PRO A 7 -3.76 27.66 12.28
CA PRO A 7 -3.48 26.28 11.94
C PRO A 7 -4.20 25.93 10.64
N GLU A 8 -3.46 25.37 9.69
CA GLU A 8 -4.04 24.96 8.41
C GLU A 8 -5.12 23.91 8.66
N PRO A 9 -6.24 23.97 7.93
CA PRO A 9 -7.33 23.03 8.13
C PRO A 9 -6.86 21.59 7.86
N PRO A 10 -7.40 20.60 8.60
CA PRO A 10 -7.16 19.19 8.34
C PRO A 10 -7.45 18.83 6.89
N VAL A 11 -6.72 17.85 6.36
CA VAL A 11 -6.97 17.36 5.01
C VAL A 11 -8.25 16.54 4.99
N GLU A 12 -9.18 16.89 4.10
CA GLU A 12 -10.44 16.15 3.96
C GLU A 12 -10.20 14.69 3.52
N PRO A 13 -10.87 13.72 4.17
CA PRO A 13 -10.81 12.33 3.78
C PRO A 13 -11.37 12.08 2.38
N VAL A 14 -10.96 10.96 1.77
CA VAL A 14 -11.41 10.54 0.43
C VAL A 14 -11.99 9.14 0.47
N GLY A 15 -12.96 8.86 -0.41
CA GLY A 15 -13.53 7.52 -0.57
C GLY A 15 -12.46 6.50 -0.96
N TRP A 16 -12.43 5.37 -0.28
CA TRP A 16 -11.38 4.35 -0.40
C TRP A 16 -11.61 3.39 -1.58
N GLU A 17 -12.86 3.21 -2.01
CA GLU A 17 -13.33 2.16 -2.93
C GLU A 17 -12.65 2.24 -4.30
N ARG A 18 -12.36 3.47 -4.74
CA ARG A 18 -11.77 3.77 -6.05
C ARG A 18 -10.31 4.18 -5.99
N VAL A 19 -9.68 4.06 -4.82
CA VAL A 19 -8.27 4.42 -4.65
C VAL A 19 -7.41 3.58 -5.60
N ARG A 20 -6.57 4.28 -6.36
CA ARG A 20 -5.64 3.70 -7.35
C ARG A 20 -4.20 3.82 -6.92
N GLU A 21 -3.83 4.88 -6.23
CA GLU A 21 -2.49 5.11 -5.70
C GLU A 21 -2.60 5.51 -4.24
N PHE A 22 -1.81 4.89 -3.38
CA PHE A 22 -1.78 5.22 -1.96
C PHE A 22 -0.42 4.92 -1.32
N VAL A 23 -0.25 5.46 -0.13
CA VAL A 23 0.90 5.27 0.77
C VAL A 23 0.39 5.01 2.19
N VAL A 24 1.19 4.36 3.04
CA VAL A 24 0.90 4.26 4.48
C VAL A 24 1.77 5.28 5.22
N SER A 25 1.18 6.33 5.80
CA SER A 25 1.96 7.40 6.43
C SER A 25 1.18 8.20 7.46
N ASP A 26 1.90 8.82 8.39
CA ASP A 26 1.51 9.88 9.31
C ASP A 26 1.75 11.29 8.73
N VAL A 27 2.37 11.41 7.55
CA VAL A 27 2.54 12.70 6.85
C VAL A 27 1.25 13.08 6.14
N GLU A 28 0.70 14.25 6.43
CA GLU A 28 -0.45 14.81 5.70
C GLU A 28 -0.01 15.73 4.57
N ARG A 29 1.02 16.54 4.83
CA ARG A 29 1.56 17.50 3.86
C ARG A 29 3.08 17.37 3.89
N PRO A 30 3.69 16.74 2.87
CA PRO A 30 5.14 16.65 2.80
C PRO A 30 5.73 18.04 2.54
N ALA A 31 7.04 18.16 2.74
CA ALA A 31 7.76 19.34 2.28
C ALA A 31 7.74 19.40 0.74
N THR A 32 7.54 20.59 0.19
CA THR A 32 7.53 20.88 -1.25
C THR A 32 8.42 22.10 -1.53
N PRO A 33 8.76 22.38 -2.81
CA PRO A 33 9.53 23.58 -3.15
C PRO A 33 8.91 24.89 -2.64
N THR A 34 7.58 24.95 -2.53
CA THR A 34 6.84 26.12 -2.04
C THR A 34 6.44 26.02 -0.57
N ARG A 35 6.77 24.92 0.12
CA ARG A 35 6.44 24.67 1.53
C ARG A 35 7.54 23.86 2.20
N ALA A 36 8.35 24.50 3.04
CA ALA A 36 9.43 23.81 3.75
C ALA A 36 8.96 22.92 4.91
N ARG A 37 7.78 23.17 5.48
CA ARG A 37 7.29 22.48 6.69
C ARG A 37 6.44 21.26 6.36
N ILE A 38 6.79 20.12 6.97
CA ILE A 38 5.97 18.91 6.98
C ILE A 38 4.84 19.06 8.00
N THR A 39 3.62 18.73 7.59
CA THR A 39 2.46 18.57 8.50
C THR A 39 2.20 17.10 8.73
N TRP A 40 2.13 16.72 10.00
CA TRP A 40 1.85 15.36 10.46
C TRP A 40 0.40 15.23 10.94
N GLY A 41 -0.14 14.03 10.85
CA GLY A 41 -1.47 13.66 11.33
C GLY A 41 -1.53 12.18 11.71
N PRO A 42 -2.72 11.63 11.95
CA PRO A 42 -2.88 10.22 12.31
C PRO A 42 -2.30 9.28 11.24
N ARG A 43 -1.75 8.14 11.65
CA ARG A 43 -1.25 7.14 10.70
C ARG A 43 -2.41 6.60 9.86
N ALA A 44 -2.30 6.67 8.54
CA ALA A 44 -3.39 6.37 7.63
C ALA A 44 -2.89 5.77 6.32
N ILE A 45 -3.80 5.09 5.61
CA ILE A 45 -3.73 4.93 4.16
C ILE A 45 -4.05 6.30 3.55
N ARG A 46 -3.09 6.86 2.81
CA ARG A 46 -3.20 8.21 2.25
C ARG A 46 -3.07 8.20 0.75
N VAL A 47 -3.94 8.98 0.11
CA VAL A 47 -4.02 9.16 -1.33
C VAL A 47 -3.33 10.47 -1.68
N PRO A 48 -2.28 10.41 -2.52
CA PRO A 48 -1.62 11.63 -2.94
C PRO A 48 -2.51 12.48 -3.86
N LYS A 49 -2.59 13.78 -3.58
CA LYS A 49 -3.34 14.79 -4.31
C LYS A 49 -2.48 16.04 -4.55
N GLY A 50 -2.86 16.84 -5.55
CA GLY A 50 -2.11 18.04 -5.94
C GLY A 50 -0.84 17.73 -6.73
N GLY A 51 -0.18 18.79 -7.19
CA GLY A 51 1.07 18.74 -7.92
C GLY A 51 2.29 18.73 -6.99
N LYS A 52 3.47 18.95 -7.57
CA LYS A 52 4.76 18.96 -6.85
C LYS A 52 4.86 20.06 -5.78
N ASN A 53 4.15 21.17 -5.97
CA ASN A 53 4.26 22.36 -5.11
C ASN A 53 3.22 22.37 -3.98
N ASP A 54 2.07 21.76 -4.19
CA ASP A 54 0.92 21.76 -3.29
C ASP A 54 0.50 20.34 -2.89
N ARG A 55 1.46 19.39 -2.92
CA ARG A 55 1.21 17.98 -2.61
C ARG A 55 0.56 17.81 -1.24
N VAL A 56 -0.51 17.02 -1.21
CA VAL A 56 -1.21 16.62 0.01
C VAL A 56 -1.41 15.10 -0.02
N LEU A 57 -1.35 14.47 1.14
CA LEU A 57 -1.61 13.05 1.34
C LEU A 57 -2.94 12.91 2.12
N ALA A 58 -4.04 12.88 1.37
CA ALA A 58 -5.39 12.85 1.93
C ALA A 58 -5.73 11.46 2.48
N PRO A 59 -6.19 11.33 3.74
CA PRO A 59 -6.48 10.02 4.30
C PRO A 59 -7.70 9.38 3.61
N CYS A 60 -7.67 8.07 3.39
CA CYS A 60 -8.86 7.30 2.98
C CYS A 60 -9.24 6.21 3.99
N ALA A 61 -8.29 5.81 4.83
CA ALA A 61 -8.53 4.90 5.96
C ALA A 61 -7.47 5.15 7.04
N TYR A 62 -7.85 5.04 8.31
CA TYR A 62 -6.99 5.29 9.46
C TYR A 62 -6.52 3.98 10.09
N VAL A 63 -5.24 3.89 10.41
CA VAL A 63 -4.65 2.73 11.09
C VAL A 63 -4.95 2.84 12.57
N ALA A 64 -5.44 1.76 13.19
CA ALA A 64 -5.64 1.77 14.62
C ALA A 64 -4.31 1.92 15.37
N THR A 65 -4.36 2.54 16.54
CA THR A 65 -3.18 2.78 17.37
C THR A 65 -3.27 1.95 18.64
N SER A 66 -2.14 1.41 19.10
CA SER A 66 -2.06 0.67 20.36
C SER A 66 -2.37 1.54 21.59
N ALA A 67 -2.29 2.85 21.45
CA ALA A 67 -2.65 3.82 22.50
C ALA A 67 -4.16 3.89 22.76
N ARG A 68 -4.99 3.36 21.86
CA ARG A 68 -6.45 3.37 22.00
C ARG A 68 -6.99 1.94 22.02
N PRO A 69 -7.79 1.56 23.03
CA PRO A 69 -8.46 0.27 23.02
C PRO A 69 -9.36 0.15 21.79
N LEU A 70 -9.24 -0.96 21.05
CA LEU A 70 -10.18 -1.29 20.00
C LEU A 70 -11.58 -1.52 20.60
N PRO A 71 -12.66 -1.16 19.89
CA PRO A 71 -14.01 -1.53 20.30
C PRO A 71 -14.12 -3.05 20.53
N VAL A 72 -14.88 -3.46 21.56
CA VAL A 72 -15.10 -4.89 21.90
C VAL A 72 -15.68 -5.69 20.74
N SER A 73 -16.35 -5.01 19.79
CA SER A 73 -16.92 -5.61 18.59
C SER A 73 -15.91 -5.92 17.49
N VAL A 74 -14.65 -5.47 17.59
CA VAL A 74 -13.60 -5.83 16.62
C VAL A 74 -13.07 -7.23 16.97
N PRO A 75 -13.18 -8.21 16.06
CA PRO A 75 -12.68 -9.57 16.27
C PRO A 75 -11.16 -9.57 16.51
N PRO A 76 -10.57 -10.67 17.03
CA PRO A 76 -9.12 -10.76 17.22
C PRO A 76 -8.41 -10.57 15.88
N ALA A 77 -7.84 -9.39 15.70
CA ALA A 77 -6.96 -9.04 14.60
C ALA A 77 -5.52 -9.45 14.97
N GLY A 78 -4.65 -9.59 13.96
CA GLY A 78 -3.22 -9.82 14.17
C GLY A 78 -2.49 -8.67 14.88
N GLY A 79 -3.18 -7.56 15.18
CA GLY A 79 -2.70 -6.39 15.91
C GLY A 79 -3.50 -5.14 15.57
N PRO A 80 -3.49 -4.09 16.42
CA PRO A 80 -4.12 -2.81 16.11
C PRO A 80 -3.56 -2.15 14.84
N GLU A 81 -2.27 -2.32 14.56
CA GLU A 81 -1.60 -1.81 13.36
C GLU A 81 -2.06 -2.48 12.06
N LEU A 82 -2.81 -3.59 12.16
CA LEU A 82 -3.39 -4.32 11.04
C LEU A 82 -4.91 -4.12 10.93
N THR A 83 -5.45 -3.11 11.61
CA THR A 83 -6.87 -2.76 11.63
C THR A 83 -7.07 -1.36 11.04
N LEU A 84 -8.02 -1.22 10.12
CA LEU A 84 -8.32 0.03 9.41
C LEU A 84 -9.73 0.52 9.70
N PHE A 85 -9.88 1.83 9.90
CA PHE A 85 -11.15 2.53 10.13
C PHE A 85 -11.39 3.61 9.08
N GLU A 86 -12.66 3.95 8.84
CA GLU A 86 -13.03 5.06 7.94
C GLU A 86 -12.92 6.43 8.60
N ASP A 87 -12.81 6.49 9.93
CA ASP A 87 -12.73 7.72 10.72
C ASP A 87 -11.62 7.67 11.79
N THR A 88 -11.18 8.85 12.21
CA THR A 88 -10.19 9.02 13.28
C THR A 88 -10.70 8.56 14.65
N ASP A 89 -12.02 8.55 14.81
CA ASP A 89 -12.67 8.16 16.06
C ASP A 89 -12.82 6.64 16.20
N ALA A 90 -12.28 5.86 15.25
CA ALA A 90 -12.30 4.40 15.25
C ALA A 90 -13.72 3.82 15.47
N THR A 91 -14.73 4.48 14.91
CA THR A 91 -16.14 4.09 15.07
C THR A 91 -16.65 3.23 13.92
N ARG A 92 -16.10 3.40 12.71
CA ARG A 92 -16.48 2.65 11.51
C ARG A 92 -15.32 1.79 11.02
N LEU A 93 -15.37 0.51 11.34
CA LEU A 93 -14.37 -0.47 10.91
C LEU A 93 -14.46 -0.65 9.38
N LEU A 94 -13.33 -0.49 8.70
CA LEU A 94 -13.22 -0.73 7.26
C LEU A 94 -12.84 -2.18 6.96
N CYS A 95 -11.74 -2.63 7.56
CA CYS A 95 -11.23 -3.99 7.45
C CYS A 95 -10.19 -4.28 8.54
N TYR A 96 -9.88 -5.56 8.73
CA TYR A 96 -8.77 -5.98 9.58
C TYR A 96 -8.11 -7.25 9.03
N VAL A 97 -6.82 -7.40 9.34
CA VAL A 97 -6.10 -8.66 9.13
C VAL A 97 -6.26 -9.51 10.37
N GLY A 98 -6.81 -10.71 10.22
CA GLY A 98 -6.93 -11.68 11.30
C GLY A 98 -5.59 -12.27 11.72
N GLU A 99 -5.62 -13.07 12.78
CA GLU A 99 -4.42 -13.77 13.25
C GLU A 99 -3.78 -14.61 12.13
N PRO A 100 -2.44 -14.59 12.01
CA PRO A 100 -1.73 -15.41 11.03
C PRO A 100 -1.98 -16.90 11.27
N GLN A 101 -2.37 -17.60 10.22
CA GLN A 101 -2.58 -19.04 10.21
C GLN A 101 -1.38 -19.72 9.54
N GLU A 102 -0.78 -20.69 10.22
CA GLU A 102 0.26 -21.53 9.64
C GLU A 102 -0.34 -22.83 9.12
N GLY A 103 -0.06 -23.18 7.87
CA GLY A 103 -0.54 -24.42 7.28
C GLY A 103 0.11 -24.74 5.94
N GLY A 104 0.61 -25.96 5.79
CA GLY A 104 1.25 -26.41 4.54
C GLY A 104 2.57 -25.71 4.20
N GLY A 105 3.29 -25.20 5.21
CA GLY A 105 4.56 -24.48 5.01
C GLY A 105 4.43 -23.05 4.50
N GLU A 106 3.22 -22.49 4.55
CA GLU A 106 2.92 -21.10 4.19
C GLU A 106 2.24 -20.37 5.36
N ARG A 107 2.60 -19.11 5.55
CA ARG A 107 1.92 -18.20 6.49
C ARG A 107 0.80 -17.48 5.75
N ARG A 108 -0.42 -17.57 6.28
CA ARG A 108 -1.64 -17.03 5.69
C ARG A 108 -2.22 -15.97 6.61
N HIS A 109 -2.65 -14.86 6.04
CA HIS A 109 -3.21 -13.72 6.75
C HIS A 109 -4.62 -13.47 6.19
N PRO A 110 -5.67 -13.98 6.85
CA PRO A 110 -7.03 -13.75 6.39
C PRO A 110 -7.39 -12.27 6.58
N VAL A 111 -8.06 -11.67 5.60
CA VAL A 111 -8.50 -10.28 5.66
C VAL A 111 -10.02 -10.24 5.64
N HIS A 112 -10.59 -9.51 6.59
CA HIS A 112 -12.04 -9.40 6.77
C HIS A 112 -12.50 -7.95 6.57
N ASP A 113 -13.75 -7.77 6.15
CA ASP A 113 -14.39 -6.46 6.09
C ASP A 113 -14.90 -5.97 7.46
N GLY A 114 -15.52 -4.79 7.47
CA GLY A 114 -16.14 -4.19 8.65
C GLY A 114 -17.26 -5.01 9.29
N ASP A 115 -17.88 -5.93 8.52
CA ASP A 115 -18.91 -6.85 9.00
C ASP A 115 -18.31 -8.19 9.48
N GLY A 116 -16.98 -8.34 9.44
CA GLY A 116 -16.28 -9.57 9.80
C GLY A 116 -16.33 -10.66 8.72
N ARG A 117 -16.79 -10.36 7.51
CA ARG A 117 -16.79 -11.33 6.40
C ARG A 117 -15.39 -11.43 5.79
N LEU A 118 -14.94 -12.66 5.51
CA LEU A 118 -13.68 -12.90 4.83
C LEU A 118 -13.75 -12.38 3.38
N ILE A 119 -12.92 -11.39 3.06
CA ILE A 119 -12.83 -10.81 1.71
C ILE A 119 -11.65 -11.36 0.90
N GLY A 120 -10.68 -11.98 1.57
CA GLY A 120 -9.55 -12.62 0.91
C GLY A 120 -8.47 -13.06 1.87
N THR A 121 -7.36 -13.55 1.33
CA THR A 121 -6.22 -14.03 2.12
C THR A 121 -4.92 -13.57 1.48
N LEU A 122 -4.03 -13.00 2.29
CA LEU A 122 -2.66 -12.72 1.90
C LEU A 122 -1.78 -13.90 2.32
N ARG A 123 -1.00 -14.44 1.40
CA ARG A 123 -0.09 -15.56 1.66
C ARG A 123 1.34 -15.16 1.42
N ARG A 124 2.21 -15.44 2.40
CA ARG A 124 3.66 -15.38 2.19
C ARG A 124 4.09 -16.69 1.56
N VAL A 125 4.46 -16.63 0.29
CA VAL A 125 4.92 -17.78 -0.49
C VAL A 125 6.40 -17.97 -0.24
N SER A 126 6.74 -19.16 0.27
CA SER A 126 8.11 -19.55 0.57
C SER A 126 9.00 -19.49 -0.69
N PRO A 127 10.27 -19.06 -0.55
CA PRO A 127 11.19 -18.97 -1.67
C PRO A 127 11.42 -20.34 -2.31
N ARG A 128 11.32 -20.44 -3.64
CA ARG A 128 11.88 -21.55 -4.42
C ARG A 128 13.16 -21.06 -5.08
N ARG A 129 14.31 -21.66 -4.79
CA ARG A 129 15.60 -21.20 -5.35
C ARG A 129 15.55 -21.13 -6.89
N PRO A 130 16.12 -20.08 -7.52
CA PRO A 130 16.88 -18.95 -6.92
C PRO A 130 16.01 -17.76 -6.45
N PHE A 131 14.69 -17.92 -6.36
CA PHE A 131 13.74 -16.84 -6.08
C PHE A 131 13.63 -16.52 -4.59
N ARG A 132 13.46 -15.23 -4.27
CA ARG A 132 13.15 -14.75 -2.91
C ARG A 132 11.70 -15.08 -2.54
N HIS A 133 11.38 -14.99 -1.24
CA HIS A 133 10.01 -15.08 -0.79
C HIS A 133 9.17 -14.02 -1.51
N THR A 134 7.93 -14.36 -1.80
CA THR A 134 6.97 -13.43 -2.42
C THR A 134 5.64 -13.50 -1.70
N TRP A 135 4.69 -12.71 -2.18
CA TRP A 135 3.33 -12.66 -1.67
C TRP A 135 2.34 -13.12 -2.73
N ALA A 136 1.22 -13.64 -2.27
CA ALA A 136 0.04 -13.89 -3.09
C ALA A 136 -1.20 -13.32 -2.40
N ILE A 137 -2.18 -12.89 -3.19
CA ILE A 137 -3.50 -12.43 -2.75
C ILE A 137 -4.53 -13.34 -3.38
N ASP A 138 -5.30 -14.02 -2.54
CA ASP A 138 -6.44 -14.81 -2.98
C ASP A 138 -7.75 -14.08 -2.63
N GLN A 139 -8.59 -13.92 -3.64
CA GLN A 139 -9.90 -13.27 -3.56
C GLN A 139 -10.98 -14.27 -3.97
N PRO A 140 -12.06 -14.44 -3.19
CA PRO A 140 -13.16 -15.33 -3.58
C PRO A 140 -13.70 -14.98 -4.97
N GLY A 141 -13.79 -15.98 -5.85
CA GLY A 141 -14.31 -15.81 -7.21
C GLY A 141 -13.39 -15.04 -8.18
N ARG A 142 -12.13 -14.77 -7.81
CA ARG A 142 -11.15 -14.08 -8.67
C ARG A 142 -9.87 -14.90 -8.83
N PRO A 143 -9.10 -14.67 -9.90
CA PRO A 143 -7.78 -15.28 -10.05
C PRO A 143 -6.85 -14.87 -8.90
N SER A 144 -5.98 -15.80 -8.49
CA SER A 144 -4.91 -15.51 -7.54
C SER A 144 -3.95 -14.47 -8.11
N VAL A 145 -3.62 -13.46 -7.30
CA VAL A 145 -2.64 -12.44 -7.64
C VAL A 145 -1.32 -12.80 -7.00
N VAL A 146 -0.24 -12.88 -7.77
CA VAL A 146 1.08 -13.26 -7.25
C VAL A 146 2.06 -12.12 -7.49
N GLY A 147 2.77 -11.71 -6.44
CA GLY A 147 3.88 -10.78 -6.52
C GLY A 147 5.07 -11.44 -7.23
N ARG A 148 5.68 -10.71 -8.16
CA ARG A 148 6.94 -11.07 -8.81
C ARG A 148 7.88 -9.87 -8.70
N ASN A 149 9.17 -10.15 -8.53
CA ASN A 149 10.16 -9.09 -8.68
C ASN A 149 10.07 -8.55 -10.12
N GLU A 150 10.05 -7.24 -10.28
CA GLU A 150 9.94 -6.53 -11.57
C GLU A 150 10.95 -7.05 -12.61
N TRP A 151 12.16 -7.40 -12.18
CA TRP A 151 13.24 -7.95 -13.01
C TRP A 151 12.96 -9.31 -13.67
N ILE A 152 11.94 -10.05 -13.19
CA ILE A 152 11.58 -11.39 -13.69
C ILE A 152 10.38 -11.33 -14.65
N ALA A 153 9.65 -10.20 -14.68
CA ALA A 153 8.55 -10.00 -15.64
C ALA A 153 9.02 -9.88 -17.10
N GLY A 154 10.31 -9.63 -17.31
CA GLY A 154 11.00 -9.76 -18.59
C GLY A 154 11.65 -11.13 -18.75
N GLY A 155 10.90 -12.14 -19.19
CA GLY A 155 11.51 -13.31 -19.83
C GLY A 155 12.29 -12.85 -21.07
N SER A 156 13.50 -13.39 -21.27
CA SER A 156 14.50 -13.17 -22.32
C SER A 156 14.69 -11.73 -22.88
N PRO A 157 15.93 -11.29 -23.19
CA PRO A 157 16.15 -10.00 -23.88
C PRO A 157 15.37 -9.83 -25.19
N LYS A 158 14.85 -10.93 -25.77
CA LYS A 158 14.05 -10.93 -27.00
C LYS A 158 12.54 -10.79 -26.77
N ASP A 159 11.99 -11.19 -25.63
CA ASP A 159 10.54 -11.08 -25.36
C ASP A 159 10.15 -9.77 -24.67
N ALA A 160 11.12 -9.07 -24.05
CA ALA A 160 10.92 -7.71 -23.55
C ALA A 160 10.60 -6.70 -24.68
N LEU A 161 11.11 -6.93 -25.89
CA LEU A 161 10.90 -6.03 -27.03
C LEU A 161 9.51 -6.18 -27.66
N SER A 162 8.88 -7.37 -27.57
CA SER A 162 7.59 -7.65 -28.21
C SER A 162 6.38 -7.19 -27.41
N ARG A 163 6.51 -6.99 -26.08
CA ARG A 163 5.41 -6.52 -25.22
C ARG A 163 5.40 -5.01 -24.95
N ALA A 164 6.47 -4.30 -25.30
CA ALA A 164 6.54 -2.84 -25.20
C ALA A 164 5.70 -2.09 -26.24
N ALA A 165 5.24 -2.76 -27.30
CA ALA A 165 4.44 -2.16 -28.37
C ALA A 165 2.93 -2.01 -28.03
N GLY A 166 2.49 -2.48 -26.86
CA GLY A 166 1.07 -2.84 -26.66
C GLY A 166 0.18 -1.92 -25.83
N ARG A 167 0.65 -1.31 -24.72
CA ARG A 167 -0.27 -0.57 -23.82
C ARG A 167 0.40 0.59 -23.06
N PHE A 168 0.09 1.78 -23.54
CA PHE A 168 -0.07 3.08 -22.86
C PHE A 168 0.61 3.33 -21.50
N ALA A 169 1.52 4.29 -21.57
CA ALA A 169 2.03 5.18 -20.54
C ALA A 169 1.06 5.51 -19.37
N LEU A 170 1.49 5.22 -18.15
CA LEU A 170 1.14 5.94 -16.92
C LEU A 170 2.38 6.01 -16.01
N GLY A 171 3.21 7.02 -16.23
CA GLY A 171 3.98 7.74 -15.20
C GLY A 171 4.74 6.97 -14.12
N VAL A 172 5.68 6.09 -14.48
CA VAL A 172 6.69 5.54 -13.52
C VAL A 172 8.12 5.98 -13.87
N VAL A 173 8.30 6.98 -14.75
CA VAL A 173 9.65 7.47 -15.12
C VAL A 173 10.17 8.58 -14.19
N ASP A 174 9.37 9.07 -13.24
CA ASP A 174 9.78 10.18 -12.36
C ASP A 174 10.74 9.75 -11.22
N SER A 175 11.19 8.49 -11.21
CA SER A 175 12.17 7.99 -10.23
C SER A 175 13.59 7.83 -10.80
N LEU A 176 13.84 8.29 -12.04
CA LEU A 176 15.19 8.29 -12.65
C LEU A 176 15.86 9.67 -12.65
N ALA A 177 15.22 10.71 -12.11
CA ALA A 177 15.73 12.08 -12.11
C ALA A 177 16.43 12.53 -10.80
N SER A 178 16.68 11.63 -9.84
CA SER A 178 17.55 11.91 -8.69
C SER A 178 18.86 11.12 -8.80
N LEU A 179 19.57 11.33 -9.91
CA LEU A 179 20.98 10.99 -10.05
C LEU A 179 21.81 12.16 -9.52
N GLY A 180 22.53 11.93 -8.41
CA GLY A 180 23.61 12.81 -7.97
C GLY A 180 23.32 13.64 -6.73
N ALA A 181 23.53 13.03 -5.55
CA ALA A 181 24.12 13.69 -4.38
C ALA A 181 24.66 12.61 -3.44
N GLU A 182 25.82 12.89 -2.88
CA GLU A 182 26.79 11.98 -2.28
C GLU A 182 26.35 11.28 -0.98
N GLY A 183 26.91 10.08 -0.78
CA GLY A 183 27.51 9.62 0.47
C GLY A 183 26.69 9.69 1.76
N GLY A 184 26.16 8.54 2.19
CA GLY A 184 25.74 8.33 3.58
C GLY A 184 24.69 7.23 3.67
N ASP A 185 25.05 6.12 4.31
CA ASP A 185 24.22 5.00 4.80
C ASP A 185 22.73 5.07 4.40
N GLN A 186 22.45 4.89 3.10
CA GLN A 186 21.09 4.99 2.61
C GLN A 186 20.37 3.69 2.94
N PRO A 187 19.20 3.72 3.60
CA PRO A 187 18.38 2.54 3.78
C PRO A 187 18.16 1.88 2.42
N ALA A 188 18.40 0.57 2.36
CA ALA A 188 18.29 -0.18 1.12
C ALA A 188 16.94 0.11 0.45
N LYS A 189 16.98 0.59 -0.79
CA LYS A 189 15.78 0.96 -1.56
C LYS A 189 14.74 -0.17 -1.49
N PRO A 190 13.48 0.10 -1.13
CA PRO A 190 12.45 -0.92 -1.05
C PRO A 190 12.33 -1.66 -2.38
N ARG A 191 12.17 -2.98 -2.31
CA ARG A 191 11.97 -3.78 -3.52
C ARG A 191 10.62 -3.45 -4.15
N THR A 192 10.61 -3.29 -5.48
CA THR A 192 9.37 -3.16 -6.25
C THR A 192 8.87 -4.55 -6.61
N LEU A 193 7.61 -4.84 -6.27
CA LEU A 193 6.87 -6.01 -6.73
C LEU A 193 5.87 -5.61 -7.80
N GLU A 194 5.88 -6.38 -8.89
CA GLU A 194 4.82 -6.41 -9.88
C GLU A 194 3.86 -7.55 -9.52
N TRP A 195 2.58 -7.23 -9.33
CA TRP A 195 1.56 -8.19 -8.95
C TRP A 195 0.77 -8.59 -10.18
N ARG A 196 0.70 -9.90 -10.45
CA ARG A 196 0.04 -10.43 -11.64
C ARG A 196 -1.06 -11.42 -11.32
N ALA A 197 -2.13 -11.34 -12.11
CA ALA A 197 -3.16 -12.37 -12.22
C ALA A 197 -3.02 -13.01 -13.61
N GLY A 198 -2.35 -14.16 -13.70
CA GLY A 198 -1.92 -14.72 -14.99
C GLY A 198 -0.98 -13.75 -15.72
N ASP A 199 -1.36 -13.33 -16.92
CA ASP A 199 -0.58 -12.40 -17.74
C ASP A 199 -0.94 -10.91 -17.52
N GLU A 200 -1.93 -10.61 -16.70
CA GLU A 200 -2.34 -9.23 -16.39
C GLU A 200 -1.54 -8.67 -15.20
N VAL A 201 -0.99 -7.47 -15.33
CA VAL A 201 -0.46 -6.70 -14.19
C VAL A 201 -1.63 -5.98 -13.53
N VAL A 202 -1.84 -6.25 -12.23
CA VAL A 202 -3.03 -5.78 -11.52
C VAL A 202 -2.67 -4.81 -10.39
N MET A 203 -1.44 -4.83 -9.90
CA MET A 203 -0.94 -3.94 -8.85
C MET A 203 0.59 -3.80 -8.94
N LEU A 204 1.13 -2.67 -8.51
CA LEU A 204 2.56 -2.42 -8.29
C LEU A 204 2.75 -2.00 -6.83
N SER A 205 3.83 -2.42 -6.18
CA SER A 205 4.16 -1.96 -4.82
C SER A 205 5.65 -1.78 -4.63
N ALA A 206 6.08 -0.65 -4.10
CA ALA A 206 7.43 -0.41 -3.59
C ALA A 206 7.38 -0.50 -2.06
N GLY A 207 7.48 -1.73 -1.53
CA GLY A 207 7.21 -2.01 -0.12
C GLY A 207 5.85 -1.44 0.32
N SER A 208 5.83 -0.73 1.44
CA SER A 208 4.68 0.03 1.96
C SER A 208 4.70 1.53 1.57
N GLU A 209 5.76 1.99 0.90
CA GLU A 209 5.96 3.40 0.57
C GLU A 209 5.04 3.90 -0.53
N LYS A 210 4.74 3.04 -1.52
CA LYS A 210 3.81 3.35 -2.61
C LYS A 210 3.20 2.08 -3.17
N VAL A 211 1.89 2.08 -3.30
CA VAL A 211 1.12 1.02 -3.96
C VAL A 211 0.21 1.62 -5.02
N THR A 212 0.20 1.00 -6.20
CA THR A 212 -0.65 1.37 -7.33
C THR A 212 -1.50 0.18 -7.75
N VAL A 213 -2.82 0.26 -7.62
CA VAL A 213 -3.79 -0.78 -8.02
C VAL A 213 -4.34 -0.48 -9.42
N GLN A 214 -4.07 -1.34 -10.39
CA GLN A 214 -4.44 -1.15 -11.80
C GLN A 214 -5.77 -1.82 -12.17
N ALA A 215 -6.04 -3.01 -11.63
CA ALA A 215 -7.27 -3.72 -11.93
C ALA A 215 -8.43 -3.26 -11.05
N GLU A 216 -9.60 -2.97 -11.65
CA GLU A 216 -10.79 -2.53 -10.90
C GLU A 216 -11.32 -3.61 -9.97
N TRP A 217 -11.14 -4.88 -10.33
CA TRP A 217 -11.69 -6.00 -9.59
C TRP A 217 -10.91 -6.34 -8.31
N VAL A 218 -9.70 -5.79 -8.13
CA VAL A 218 -8.91 -5.98 -6.90
C VAL A 218 -9.54 -5.16 -5.78
N ASP A 219 -9.96 -5.83 -4.70
CA ASP A 219 -10.46 -5.15 -3.52
C ASP A 219 -9.34 -4.31 -2.87
N ARG A 220 -9.60 -3.00 -2.70
CA ARG A 220 -8.61 -2.05 -2.18
C ARG A 220 -8.22 -2.39 -0.74
N ARG A 221 -9.12 -2.99 0.04
CA ARG A 221 -8.84 -3.41 1.42
C ARG A 221 -7.76 -4.49 1.48
N LEU A 222 -7.65 -5.35 0.45
CA LEU A 222 -6.58 -6.34 0.35
C LEU A 222 -5.23 -5.71 -0.01
N ALA A 223 -5.24 -4.71 -0.90
CA ALA A 223 -4.04 -3.93 -1.20
C ALA A 223 -3.56 -3.15 0.03
N PHE A 224 -4.49 -2.56 0.80
CA PHE A 224 -4.17 -1.86 2.05
C PHE A 224 -3.59 -2.84 3.09
N ALA A 225 -4.22 -4.00 3.28
CA ALA A 225 -3.74 -5.03 4.18
C ALA A 225 -2.32 -5.51 3.83
N PHE A 226 -2.01 -5.69 2.54
CA PHE A 226 -0.65 -5.99 2.11
C PHE A 226 0.33 -4.88 2.50
N ALA A 227 -0.02 -3.62 2.25
CA ALA A 227 0.85 -2.49 2.59
C ALA A 227 1.10 -2.35 4.11
N LEU A 228 0.16 -2.78 4.95
CA LEU A 228 0.33 -2.81 6.41
C LEU A 228 1.21 -3.97 6.88
N LEU A 229 1.02 -5.17 6.32
CA LEU A 229 1.93 -6.29 6.58
C LEU A 229 3.35 -5.98 6.12
N GLY A 230 3.48 -5.26 5.01
CA GLY A 230 4.75 -4.89 4.43
C GLY A 230 5.52 -6.08 3.87
N ASP A 231 6.64 -5.75 3.26
CA ASP A 231 7.42 -6.70 2.47
C ASP A 231 8.84 -6.86 3.03
N HIS A 232 8.90 -7.38 4.25
CA HIS A 232 10.10 -7.50 5.07
C HIS A 232 10.52 -8.97 5.30
#